data_AF-A0A560JF91-F1
#
_entry.id   AF-A0A560JF91-F1
#
_cell.length_a   1.000
_cell.length_b   1.000
_cell.length_c   1.000
_cell.angle_alpha   90.00
_cell.angle_beta   90.00
_cell.angle_gamma   90.00
#
_symmetry.space_group_name_H-M   'P 1'
#
loop_
_entity.id
_entity.type
_entity.pdbx_description
1 polymer ?
#
loop_
_entity_poly.entity_id
_entity_poly.type
_entity_poly.pdbx_seq_one_letter_code
_entity_poly.pdbx_strand_id
1 'polypeptide(L)'
;MDAREYERAVLERVRLNWQSPEYEVVHDIHLKGLKTKVSRQIDGAVFRRGSRVPILIIEAKKHNRPVDITVAGATIALVQDIGGIPTVMISTSGFSLAAKNHLNCEGISQFIVTVDEAEGLRWIPSLKGIFQVDHEFKIAASHLVEAIRKHDIEKFYDENLPYEEWIDVITAGLTLFESSAVGILSNIAAHHRDDGHRFNAIKILSAYGYLDFGKIEAMMAAEQDPDNLEYLNSLLER
;
A
#
# COMPACT_ATOMS: atom_id res chain seq x y z
N MET A 1 -8.54 8.90 -3.69
CA MET A 1 -8.72 7.66 -4.47
C MET A 1 -10.16 7.55 -5.00
N ASP A 2 -10.36 7.24 -6.28
CA ASP A 2 -11.68 6.90 -6.86
C ASP A 2 -12.04 5.40 -6.69
N ALA A 3 -13.18 4.95 -7.21
CA ALA A 3 -13.62 3.56 -7.07
C ALA A 3 -12.74 2.57 -7.85
N ARG A 4 -12.30 2.94 -9.06
CA ARG A 4 -11.50 2.08 -9.92
C ARG A 4 -10.06 1.96 -9.43
N GLU A 5 -9.51 3.05 -8.91
CA GLU A 5 -8.23 3.05 -8.20
C GLU A 5 -8.28 2.14 -6.97
N TYR A 6 -9.39 2.18 -6.22
CA TYR A 6 -9.60 1.31 -5.06
C TYR A 6 -9.65 -0.18 -5.45
N GLU A 7 -10.41 -0.55 -6.49
CA GLU A 7 -10.43 -1.92 -7.00
C GLU A 7 -9.02 -2.41 -7.35
N ARG A 8 -8.23 -1.61 -8.08
CA ARG A 8 -6.86 -1.96 -8.43
C ARG A 8 -5.96 -2.15 -7.22
N ALA A 9 -6.04 -1.22 -6.25
CA ALA A 9 -5.26 -1.30 -5.02
C ALA A 9 -5.61 -2.55 -4.20
N VAL A 10 -6.89 -2.86 -4.05
CA VAL A 10 -7.36 -4.08 -3.38
C VAL A 10 -6.82 -5.34 -4.07
N LEU A 11 -6.77 -5.37 -5.40
CA LEU A 11 -6.21 -6.50 -6.12
C LEU A 11 -4.70 -6.69 -5.90
N GLU A 12 -3.94 -5.66 -5.54
CA GLU A 12 -2.54 -5.85 -5.13
C GLU A 12 -2.43 -6.64 -3.84
N ARG A 13 -3.33 -6.44 -2.87
CA ARG A 13 -3.41 -7.30 -1.67
C ARG A 13 -3.68 -8.76 -2.03
N VAL A 14 -4.55 -9.00 -3.02
CA VAL A 14 -4.85 -10.35 -3.51
C VAL A 14 -3.64 -10.98 -4.19
N ARG A 15 -2.90 -10.21 -5.00
CA ARG A 15 -1.68 -10.65 -5.69
C ARG A 15 -0.55 -11.06 -4.75
N LEU A 16 -0.51 -10.55 -3.52
CA LEU A 16 0.45 -11.02 -2.52
C LEU A 16 0.20 -12.49 -2.18
N ASN A 17 -1.06 -12.90 -2.00
CA ASN A 17 -1.42 -14.27 -1.65
C ASN A 17 -1.46 -15.23 -2.86
N TRP A 18 -1.73 -14.71 -4.07
CA TRP A 18 -1.86 -15.50 -5.29
C TRP A 18 -0.82 -15.08 -6.33
N GLN A 19 0.37 -15.66 -6.23
CA GLN A 19 1.55 -15.19 -6.95
C GLN A 19 1.77 -15.85 -8.32
N SER A 20 2.36 -15.07 -9.22
CA SER A 20 2.98 -15.59 -10.43
C SER A 20 4.18 -16.48 -10.07
N PRO A 21 4.47 -17.56 -10.81
CA PRO A 21 3.83 -17.94 -12.08
C PRO A 21 2.65 -18.91 -11.93
N GLU A 22 2.28 -19.36 -10.72
CA GLU A 22 1.20 -20.35 -10.58
C GLU A 22 -0.18 -19.74 -10.80
N TYR A 23 -0.36 -18.48 -10.39
CA TYR A 23 -1.64 -17.79 -10.44
C TYR A 23 -1.56 -16.49 -11.22
N GLU A 24 -2.71 -16.10 -11.75
CA GLU A 24 -2.91 -14.83 -12.43
C GLU A 24 -4.10 -14.11 -11.79
N VAL A 25 -3.89 -12.87 -11.35
CA VAL A 25 -4.94 -12.01 -10.81
C VAL A 25 -5.28 -10.94 -11.84
N VAL A 26 -6.49 -11.02 -12.39
CA VAL A 26 -6.97 -10.16 -13.49
C VAL A 26 -8.00 -9.17 -12.94
N HIS A 27 -7.86 -7.90 -13.33
CA HIS A 27 -8.81 -6.81 -13.00
C HIS A 27 -9.83 -6.67 -14.12
N ASP A 28 -11.07 -6.28 -13.79
CA ASP A 28 -12.09 -5.83 -14.76
C ASP A 28 -12.45 -6.92 -15.79
N ILE A 29 -12.81 -8.11 -15.31
CA ILE A 29 -13.16 -9.23 -16.18
C ILE A 29 -14.66 -9.31 -16.45
N HIS A 30 -15.02 -10.01 -17.52
CA HIS A 30 -16.40 -10.22 -17.88
C HIS A 30 -16.71 -11.72 -17.98
N LEU A 31 -17.73 -12.16 -17.24
CA LEU A 31 -18.21 -13.54 -17.26
C LEU A 31 -19.64 -13.58 -17.79
N LYS A 32 -19.96 -14.61 -18.58
CA LYS A 32 -21.32 -14.77 -19.11
C LYS A 32 -22.24 -15.32 -18.01
N GLY A 33 -23.32 -14.61 -17.72
CA GLY A 33 -24.37 -15.08 -16.82
C GLY A 33 -25.02 -16.36 -17.34
N LEU A 34 -25.14 -17.36 -16.48
CA LEU A 34 -25.75 -18.65 -16.78
C LEU A 34 -27.26 -18.52 -16.91
N LYS A 35 -27.92 -17.72 -16.07
CA LYS A 35 -29.37 -17.52 -16.11
C LYS A 35 -29.72 -16.35 -17.01
N THR A 36 -29.06 -15.21 -16.83
CA THR A 36 -29.36 -13.98 -17.58
C THR A 36 -28.87 -14.01 -19.01
N LYS A 37 -27.86 -14.84 -19.33
CA LYS A 37 -27.13 -14.87 -20.62
C LYS A 37 -26.42 -13.57 -20.97
N VAL A 38 -26.42 -12.58 -20.08
CA VAL A 38 -25.79 -11.27 -20.25
C VAL A 38 -24.35 -11.33 -19.73
N SER A 39 -23.47 -10.52 -20.32
CA SER A 39 -22.11 -10.33 -19.81
C SER A 39 -22.13 -9.59 -18.48
N ARG A 40 -21.51 -10.15 -17.44
CA ARG A 40 -21.42 -9.59 -16.10
C ARG A 40 -19.99 -9.14 -15.85
N GLN A 41 -19.83 -7.85 -15.58
CA GLN A 41 -18.55 -7.32 -15.12
C GLN A 41 -18.30 -7.78 -13.69
N ILE A 42 -17.05 -8.11 -13.41
CA ILE A 42 -16.53 -8.51 -12.11
C ILE A 42 -15.28 -7.69 -11.83
N ASP A 43 -15.16 -7.18 -10.60
CA ASP A 43 -14.07 -6.27 -10.23
C ASP A 43 -12.70 -6.96 -10.36
N GLY A 44 -12.58 -8.23 -9.93
CA GLY A 44 -11.40 -9.04 -10.26
C GLY A 44 -11.58 -10.54 -10.08
N ALA A 45 -10.58 -11.29 -10.54
CA ALA A 45 -10.59 -12.74 -10.46
C ALA A 45 -9.20 -13.34 -10.36
N VAL A 46 -9.11 -14.49 -9.70
CA VAL A 46 -7.89 -15.31 -9.65
C VAL A 46 -8.08 -16.51 -10.56
N PHE A 47 -7.07 -16.77 -11.40
CA PHE A 47 -6.97 -17.94 -12.25
C PHE A 47 -5.75 -18.76 -11.86
N ARG A 48 -5.86 -20.08 -11.94
CA ARG A 48 -4.67 -20.92 -12.06
C ARG A 48 -4.10 -20.75 -13.47
N ARG A 49 -2.78 -20.64 -13.60
CA ARG A 49 -2.13 -20.45 -14.90
C ARG A 49 -2.58 -21.51 -15.91
N GLY A 50 -2.99 -21.05 -17.09
CA GLY A 50 -3.52 -21.89 -18.17
C GLY A 50 -5.01 -22.25 -18.05
N SER A 51 -5.67 -21.94 -16.93
CA SER A 51 -7.12 -22.07 -16.79
C SER A 51 -7.85 -20.88 -17.41
N ARG A 52 -9.02 -21.14 -18.00
CA ARG A 52 -9.97 -20.10 -18.46
C ARG A 52 -11.09 -19.86 -17.46
N VAL A 53 -11.19 -20.68 -16.41
CA VAL A 53 -12.20 -20.58 -15.37
C VAL A 53 -11.53 -20.03 -14.11
N PRO A 54 -12.08 -18.95 -13.52
CA PRO A 54 -11.52 -18.40 -12.29
C PRO A 54 -11.82 -19.32 -11.11
N ILE A 55 -10.88 -19.38 -10.18
CA ILE A 55 -10.99 -20.15 -8.92
C ILE A 55 -11.49 -19.29 -7.77
N LEU A 56 -11.40 -17.96 -7.90
CA LEU A 56 -11.89 -16.98 -6.96
C LEU A 56 -12.34 -15.72 -7.71
N ILE A 57 -13.44 -15.13 -7.27
CA ILE A 57 -13.97 -13.85 -7.74
C ILE A 57 -13.85 -12.82 -6.61
N ILE A 58 -13.49 -11.60 -6.96
CA ILE A 58 -13.34 -10.46 -6.05
C ILE A 58 -14.34 -9.38 -6.45
N GLU A 59 -15.16 -8.95 -5.49
CA GLU A 59 -16.06 -7.80 -5.61
C GLU A 59 -15.66 -6.74 -4.59
N ALA A 60 -15.19 -5.59 -5.07
CA ALA A 60 -14.72 -4.49 -4.25
C ALA A 60 -15.75 -3.35 -4.22
N LYS A 61 -16.11 -2.88 -3.03
CA LYS A 61 -17.10 -1.82 -2.83
C LYS A 61 -16.51 -0.66 -2.05
N LYS A 62 -16.35 0.47 -2.75
CA LYS A 62 -15.95 1.74 -2.15
C LYS A 62 -17.19 2.55 -1.76
N HIS A 63 -17.54 2.51 -0.49
CA HIS A 63 -18.64 3.28 0.09
C HIS A 63 -18.22 3.96 1.38
N ASN A 64 -18.89 5.05 1.75
CA ASN A 64 -18.67 5.72 3.04
C ASN A 64 -19.48 5.10 4.19
N ARG A 65 -20.32 4.11 3.88
CA ARG A 65 -21.17 3.41 4.84
C ARG A 65 -20.94 1.90 4.68
N PRO A 66 -21.14 1.13 5.77
CA PRO A 66 -21.10 -0.32 5.67
C PRO A 66 -22.04 -0.84 4.59
N VAL A 67 -21.62 -1.90 3.91
CA VAL A 67 -22.44 -2.62 2.93
C VAL A 67 -23.73 -3.08 3.61
N ASP A 68 -24.86 -2.72 3.00
CA ASP A 68 -26.18 -3.09 3.47
C ASP A 68 -26.70 -4.36 2.78
N ILE A 69 -27.91 -4.78 3.15
CA ILE A 69 -28.52 -5.99 2.61
C ILE A 69 -28.79 -5.90 1.10
N THR A 70 -29.00 -4.69 0.57
CA THR A 70 -29.31 -4.45 -0.84
C THR A 70 -28.06 -4.70 -1.69
N VAL A 71 -26.94 -4.11 -1.30
CA VAL A 71 -25.65 -4.29 -2.01
C VAL A 71 -25.15 -5.73 -1.86
N ALA A 72 -25.33 -6.34 -0.69
CA ALA A 72 -25.04 -7.76 -0.48
C ALA A 72 -25.90 -8.67 -1.39
N GLY A 73 -27.21 -8.43 -1.45
CA GLY A 73 -28.13 -9.19 -2.30
C GLY A 73 -27.81 -9.09 -3.79
N ALA A 74 -27.41 -7.90 -4.26
CA ALA A 74 -26.95 -7.72 -5.64
C ALA A 74 -25.70 -8.53 -5.96
N THR A 75 -24.75 -8.60 -5.01
CA THR A 75 -23.53 -9.41 -5.12
C THR A 75 -23.85 -10.89 -5.14
N ILE A 76 -24.74 -11.37 -4.27
CA ILE A 76 -25.20 -12.77 -4.25
C ILE A 76 -25.84 -13.14 -5.59
N ALA A 77 -26.74 -12.30 -6.10
CA ALA A 77 -27.40 -12.55 -7.38
C ALA A 77 -26.40 -12.62 -8.55
N LEU A 78 -25.37 -11.76 -8.53
CA LEU A 78 -24.26 -11.80 -9.49
C LEU A 78 -23.52 -13.14 -9.42
N VAL A 79 -23.06 -13.54 -8.22
CA VAL A 79 -22.30 -14.77 -7.98
C VAL A 79 -23.09 -16.01 -8.42
N GLN A 80 -24.37 -16.08 -8.05
CA GLN A 80 -25.25 -17.18 -8.47
C GLN A 80 -25.46 -17.21 -9.98
N ASP A 81 -25.53 -16.05 -10.65
CA ASP A 81 -25.68 -15.98 -12.10
C ASP A 81 -24.40 -16.42 -12.83
N ILE A 82 -23.21 -16.14 -12.31
CA ILE A 82 -21.94 -16.58 -12.91
C ILE A 82 -21.53 -18.02 -12.54
N GLY A 83 -22.38 -18.77 -11.85
CA GLY A 83 -22.18 -20.19 -11.56
C GLY A 83 -21.66 -20.52 -10.16
N GLY A 84 -21.78 -19.60 -9.19
CA GLY A 84 -21.46 -19.88 -7.80
C GLY A 84 -19.97 -20.06 -7.53
N ILE A 85 -19.12 -19.38 -8.30
CA ILE A 85 -17.66 -19.41 -8.12
C ILE A 85 -17.34 -18.86 -6.72
N PRO A 86 -16.39 -19.45 -5.97
CA PRO A 86 -15.96 -18.90 -4.68
C PRO A 86 -15.71 -17.41 -4.79
N THR A 87 -16.28 -16.63 -3.88
CA THR A 87 -16.28 -15.17 -3.98
C THR A 87 -15.87 -14.54 -2.67
N VAL A 88 -15.11 -13.46 -2.79
CA VAL A 88 -14.79 -12.55 -1.70
C VAL A 88 -15.33 -11.17 -2.00
N MET A 89 -16.03 -10.59 -1.02
CA MET A 89 -16.49 -9.21 -1.07
C MET A 89 -15.63 -8.34 -0.16
N ILE A 90 -15.12 -7.23 -0.69
CA ILE A 90 -14.18 -6.35 0.00
C ILE A 90 -14.78 -4.95 0.10
N SER A 91 -14.80 -4.35 1.29
CA SER A 91 -15.46 -3.05 1.53
C SER A 91 -14.56 -2.08 2.27
N THR A 92 -14.64 -0.78 1.92
CA THR A 92 -13.93 0.30 2.64
C THR A 92 -14.48 0.57 4.03
N SER A 93 -15.77 0.30 4.25
CA SER A 93 -16.46 0.64 5.51
C SER A 93 -17.06 -0.59 6.20
N GLY A 94 -16.68 -1.79 5.77
CA GLY A 94 -17.21 -3.04 6.29
C GLY A 94 -18.65 -3.31 5.89
N PHE A 95 -19.38 -4.04 6.74
CA PHE A 95 -20.65 -4.68 6.41
C PHE A 95 -21.60 -4.59 7.61
N SER A 96 -22.87 -4.29 7.34
CA SER A 96 -23.93 -4.41 8.34
C SER A 96 -24.11 -5.87 8.79
N LEU A 97 -24.66 -6.10 9.98
CA LEU A 97 -24.89 -7.46 10.49
C LEU A 97 -25.80 -8.28 9.54
N ALA A 98 -26.84 -7.65 9.00
CA ALA A 98 -27.73 -8.29 8.04
C ALA A 98 -27.00 -8.69 6.75
N ALA A 99 -26.15 -7.80 6.21
CA ALA A 99 -25.33 -8.11 5.04
C ALA A 99 -24.34 -9.25 5.30
N LYS A 100 -23.63 -9.23 6.44
CA LYS A 100 -22.71 -10.31 6.84
C LYS A 100 -23.41 -11.65 6.91
N ASN A 101 -24.56 -11.72 7.59
CA ASN A 101 -25.33 -12.95 7.71
C ASN A 101 -25.77 -13.47 6.34
N HIS A 102 -26.27 -12.59 5.47
CA HIS A 102 -26.72 -12.97 4.14
C HIS A 102 -25.57 -13.49 3.25
N LEU A 103 -24.42 -12.81 3.25
CA LEU A 103 -23.24 -13.24 2.50
C LEU A 103 -22.68 -14.57 3.03
N ASN A 104 -22.64 -14.76 4.35
CA ASN A 104 -22.18 -15.99 4.99
C ASN A 104 -23.06 -17.19 4.65
N CYS A 105 -24.39 -17.01 4.59
CA CYS A 105 -25.31 -18.08 4.17
C CYS A 105 -25.01 -18.59 2.74
N GLU A 106 -24.47 -17.72 1.88
CA GLU A 106 -24.11 -18.05 0.50
C GLU A 106 -22.62 -18.42 0.34
N GLY A 107 -21.87 -18.54 1.44
CA GLY A 107 -20.45 -18.88 1.42
C GLY A 107 -19.53 -17.80 0.82
N ILE A 108 -20.00 -16.55 0.72
CA ILE A 108 -19.20 -15.42 0.22
C ILE A 108 -18.38 -14.86 1.38
N SER A 109 -17.05 -14.90 1.30
CA SER A 109 -16.17 -14.35 2.35
C SER A 109 -16.16 -12.81 2.33
N GLN A 110 -15.91 -12.18 3.48
CA GLN A 110 -15.86 -10.71 3.56
C GLN A 110 -14.55 -10.19 4.16
N PHE A 111 -14.01 -9.11 3.58
CA PHE A 111 -12.84 -8.41 4.12
C PHE A 111 -13.06 -6.90 4.11
N ILE A 112 -12.35 -6.22 5.00
CA ILE A 112 -12.28 -4.77 5.04
C ILE A 112 -10.90 -4.38 4.51
N VAL A 113 -10.89 -3.49 3.53
CA VAL A 113 -9.69 -2.77 3.10
C VAL A 113 -10.07 -1.31 3.12
N THR A 114 -9.60 -0.56 4.11
CA THR A 114 -9.94 0.85 4.26
C THR A 114 -9.36 1.67 3.10
N VAL A 115 -9.82 2.92 2.97
CA VAL A 115 -9.24 3.84 1.97
C VAL A 115 -7.76 4.09 2.25
N ASP A 116 -7.39 4.27 3.52
CA ASP A 116 -5.99 4.49 3.91
C ASP A 116 -5.10 3.30 3.58
N GLU A 117 -5.57 2.08 3.85
CA GLU A 117 -4.86 0.85 3.45
C GLU A 117 -4.73 0.75 1.93
N ALA A 118 -5.81 0.99 1.18
CA ALA A 118 -5.78 0.95 -0.28
C ALA A 118 -4.80 1.99 -0.87
N GLU A 119 -4.70 3.18 -0.27
CA GLU A 119 -3.78 4.22 -0.70
C GLU A 119 -2.31 3.82 -0.53
N GLY A 120 -1.97 2.94 0.42
CA GLY A 120 -0.67 2.28 0.46
C GLY A 120 -0.53 1.20 -0.61
N LEU A 121 -1.48 0.26 -0.66
CA LEU A 121 -1.43 -0.92 -1.53
C LEU A 121 -1.18 -0.59 -3.01
N ARG A 122 -1.64 0.57 -3.51
CA ARG A 122 -1.41 1.01 -4.90
C ARG A 122 0.08 1.15 -5.27
N TRP A 123 0.97 1.28 -4.30
CA TRP A 123 2.41 1.42 -4.54
C TRP A 123 3.13 0.09 -4.72
N ILE A 124 2.52 -1.03 -4.32
CA ILE A 124 3.13 -2.36 -4.42
C ILE A 124 3.71 -2.65 -5.82
N PRO A 125 3.03 -2.35 -6.96
CA PRO A 125 3.61 -2.58 -8.29
C PRO A 125 4.92 -1.82 -8.53
N SER A 126 5.01 -0.56 -8.10
CA SER A 126 6.22 0.25 -8.23
C SER A 126 7.35 -0.26 -7.34
N LEU A 127 7.01 -0.85 -6.21
CA LEU A 127 7.96 -1.37 -5.23
C LEU A 127 8.49 -2.77 -5.57
N LYS A 128 7.78 -3.55 -6.40
CA LYS A 128 8.21 -4.92 -6.81
C LYS A 128 9.58 -4.94 -7.51
N GLY A 129 9.96 -3.85 -8.18
CA GLY A 129 11.28 -3.74 -8.83
C GLY A 129 12.39 -3.24 -7.90
N ILE A 130 12.03 -2.67 -6.75
CA ILE A 130 12.95 -2.07 -5.80
C ILE A 130 13.26 -3.08 -4.68
N PHE A 131 12.24 -3.83 -4.21
CA PHE A 131 12.38 -4.73 -3.07
C PHE A 131 12.24 -6.21 -3.44
N GLN A 132 13.31 -6.99 -3.29
CA GLN A 132 13.29 -8.47 -3.37
C GLN A 132 12.94 -9.12 -2.02
N VAL A 133 11.91 -8.60 -1.37
CA VAL A 133 11.60 -8.89 0.05
C VAL A 133 10.27 -9.62 0.22
N ASP A 134 10.01 -10.06 1.46
CA ASP A 134 8.78 -10.75 1.85
C ASP A 134 7.52 -9.87 1.74
N HIS A 135 6.35 -10.46 1.97
CA HIS A 135 5.06 -9.80 1.75
C HIS A 135 4.74 -8.76 2.83
N GLU A 136 5.22 -8.98 4.05
CA GLU A 136 4.91 -8.11 5.19
C GLU A 136 5.62 -6.78 5.03
N PHE A 137 6.91 -6.80 4.67
CA PHE A 137 7.64 -5.58 4.41
C PHE A 137 7.07 -4.82 3.20
N LYS A 138 6.64 -5.49 2.12
CA LYS A 138 5.98 -4.80 0.98
C LYS A 138 4.76 -4.00 1.38
N ILE A 139 3.97 -4.48 2.34
CA ILE A 139 2.80 -3.76 2.84
C ILE A 139 3.24 -2.56 3.67
N ALA A 140 4.16 -2.77 4.62
CA ALA A 140 4.70 -1.70 5.47
C ALA A 140 5.34 -0.58 4.62
N ALA A 141 6.22 -0.95 3.69
CA ALA A 141 6.86 -0.03 2.76
C ALA A 141 5.84 0.74 1.92
N SER A 142 4.78 0.07 1.43
CA SER A 142 3.75 0.74 0.62
C SER A 142 3.00 1.83 1.39
N HIS A 143 2.73 1.61 2.69
CA HIS A 143 2.13 2.63 3.55
C HIS A 143 3.09 3.79 3.82
N LEU A 144 4.38 3.52 4.03
CA LEU A 144 5.37 4.57 4.26
C LEU A 144 5.64 5.40 3.00
N VAL A 145 5.64 4.78 1.82
CA VAL A 145 5.71 5.52 0.54
C VAL A 145 4.48 6.42 0.35
N GLU A 146 3.29 5.97 0.76
CA GLU A 146 2.11 6.83 0.77
C GLU A 146 2.23 7.97 1.80
N ALA A 147 2.81 7.71 2.97
CA ALA A 147 3.11 8.73 3.97
C ALA A 147 4.09 9.78 3.41
N ILE A 148 5.14 9.36 2.70
CA ILE A 148 6.05 10.26 1.99
C ILE A 148 5.30 11.14 1.01
N ARG A 149 4.46 10.56 0.15
CA ARG A 149 3.67 11.33 -0.81
C ARG A 149 2.79 12.37 -0.12
N LYS A 150 2.19 12.03 1.02
CA LYS A 150 1.35 12.94 1.83
C LYS A 150 2.16 13.91 2.70
N HIS A 151 3.48 13.77 2.74
CA HIS A 151 4.37 14.49 3.65
C HIS A 151 3.96 14.29 5.13
N ASP A 152 3.57 13.07 5.48
CA ASP A 152 3.17 12.66 6.83
C ASP A 152 4.40 12.19 7.62
N ILE A 153 5.07 13.15 8.27
CA ILE A 153 6.34 12.93 8.97
C ILE A 153 6.14 12.04 10.21
N GLU A 154 4.98 12.09 10.87
CA GLU A 154 4.71 11.36 12.11
C GLU A 154 4.84 9.84 11.95
N LYS A 155 4.63 9.33 10.73
CA LYS A 155 4.82 7.92 10.39
C LYS A 155 6.29 7.45 10.46
N PHE A 156 7.23 8.39 10.53
CA PHE A 156 8.67 8.15 10.57
C PHE A 156 9.31 8.48 11.95
N TYR A 157 8.50 8.55 13.02
CA TYR A 157 9.01 8.72 14.39
C TYR A 157 8.92 7.45 15.25
N ASP A 158 8.06 6.52 14.86
CA ASP A 158 7.75 5.30 15.61
C ASP A 158 7.75 4.06 14.69
N GLU A 159 8.35 4.14 13.51
CA GLU A 159 8.52 2.98 12.64
C GLU A 159 9.50 1.99 13.27
N ASN A 160 9.13 0.72 13.24
CA ASN A 160 9.99 -0.38 13.65
C ASN A 160 10.47 -1.11 12.40
N LEU A 161 11.18 -0.40 11.53
CA LEU A 161 11.84 -0.98 10.36
C LEU A 161 13.32 -1.20 10.63
N PRO A 162 13.89 -2.34 10.23
CA PRO A 162 15.34 -2.49 10.07
C PRO A 162 15.90 -1.36 9.20
N TYR A 163 17.15 -0.95 9.48
CA TYR A 163 17.79 0.15 8.76
C TYR A 163 17.81 -0.03 7.23
N GLU A 164 18.11 -1.25 6.75
CA GLU A 164 18.14 -1.54 5.31
C GLU A 164 16.77 -1.35 4.65
N GLU A 165 15.70 -1.79 5.32
CA GLU A 165 14.31 -1.61 4.88
C GLU A 165 13.89 -0.14 4.88
N TRP A 166 14.36 0.63 5.87
CA TRP A 166 14.13 2.06 5.92
C TRP A 166 14.81 2.80 4.76
N ILE A 167 16.07 2.47 4.46
CA ILE A 167 16.82 3.01 3.31
C ILE A 167 16.10 2.73 2.00
N ASP A 168 15.58 1.52 1.86
CA ASP A 168 14.79 1.06 0.73
C ASP A 168 13.53 1.92 0.53
N VAL A 169 12.77 2.16 1.61
CA VAL A 169 11.58 3.04 1.59
C VAL A 169 11.95 4.47 1.22
N ILE A 170 13.00 5.04 1.82
CA ILE A 170 13.44 6.41 1.55
C ILE A 170 13.93 6.54 0.11
N THR A 171 14.66 5.56 -0.42
CA THR A 171 15.14 5.56 -1.81
C THR A 171 13.98 5.51 -2.80
N ALA A 172 12.97 4.68 -2.53
CA ALA A 172 11.72 4.67 -3.31
C ALA A 172 11.02 6.03 -3.21
N GLY A 173 10.97 6.62 -2.01
CA GLY A 173 10.43 7.96 -1.75
C GLY A 173 11.14 9.05 -2.54
N LEU A 174 12.48 9.08 -2.55
CA LEU A 174 13.28 10.04 -3.30
C LEU A 174 13.05 9.90 -4.82
N THR A 175 12.86 8.67 -5.30
CA THR A 175 12.59 8.40 -6.72
C THR A 175 11.19 8.83 -7.15
N LEU A 176 10.17 8.60 -6.31
CA LEU A 176 8.76 8.84 -6.65
C LEU A 176 8.27 10.23 -6.25
N PHE A 177 8.79 10.77 -5.14
CA PHE A 177 8.29 11.96 -4.43
C PHE A 177 9.44 12.77 -3.81
N GLU A 178 10.47 13.06 -4.60
CA GLU A 178 11.72 13.71 -4.19
C GLU A 178 11.53 14.83 -3.15
N SER A 179 10.75 15.86 -3.47
CA SER A 179 10.57 17.01 -2.58
C SER A 179 9.98 16.64 -1.21
N SER A 180 9.00 15.73 -1.18
CA SER A 180 8.38 15.31 0.09
C SER A 180 9.31 14.43 0.90
N ALA A 181 10.08 13.55 0.24
CA ALA A 181 11.08 12.69 0.88
C ALA A 181 12.22 13.51 1.48
N VAL A 182 12.73 14.50 0.74
CA VAL A 182 13.74 15.46 1.24
C VAL A 182 13.21 16.23 2.44
N GLY A 183 11.95 16.67 2.39
CA GLY A 183 11.32 17.35 3.52
C GLY A 183 11.23 16.48 4.78
N ILE A 184 10.82 15.21 4.63
CA ILE A 184 10.78 14.24 5.74
C ILE A 184 12.18 13.99 6.30
N LEU A 185 13.16 13.70 5.44
CA LEU A 185 14.54 13.49 5.86
C LEU A 185 15.11 14.71 6.59
N SER A 186 14.83 15.91 6.10
CA SER A 186 15.28 17.15 6.75
C SER A 186 14.68 17.31 8.15
N ASN A 187 13.42 16.90 8.32
CA ASN A 187 12.74 16.94 9.61
C ASN A 187 13.30 15.88 10.58
N ILE A 188 13.49 14.64 10.10
CA ILE A 188 14.12 13.56 10.87
C ILE A 188 15.52 13.98 11.32
N ALA A 189 16.36 14.47 10.40
CA ALA A 189 17.71 14.94 10.68
C ALA A 189 17.77 16.03 11.78
N ALA A 190 16.75 16.88 11.89
CA ALA A 190 16.71 17.98 12.84
C ALA A 190 16.03 17.63 14.18
N HIS A 191 15.09 16.68 14.19
CA HIS A 191 14.13 16.55 15.29
C HIS A 191 13.88 15.12 15.78
N HIS A 192 14.37 14.10 15.09
CA HIS A 192 14.16 12.73 15.52
C HIS A 192 14.85 12.46 16.87
N ARG A 193 14.14 11.82 17.80
CA ARG A 193 14.65 11.55 19.16
C ARG A 193 15.85 10.61 19.21
N ASP A 194 15.96 9.73 18.23
CA ASP A 194 17.03 8.75 18.09
C ASP A 194 18.16 9.32 17.23
N ASP A 195 19.36 9.36 17.81
CA ASP A 195 20.55 9.97 17.19
C ASP A 195 20.97 9.22 15.92
N GLY A 196 20.79 7.90 15.88
CA GLY A 196 21.08 7.07 14.71
C GLY A 196 20.17 7.37 13.52
N HIS A 197 18.89 7.62 13.75
CA HIS A 197 17.97 8.06 12.69
C HIS A 197 18.37 9.45 12.15
N ARG A 198 18.76 10.38 13.04
CA ARG A 198 19.28 11.70 12.61
C ARG A 198 20.53 11.54 11.77
N PHE A 199 21.52 10.76 12.23
CA PHE A 199 22.75 10.45 11.50
C PHE A 199 22.47 9.95 10.08
N ASN A 200 21.57 8.97 9.99
CA ASN A 200 21.23 8.34 8.72
C ASN A 200 20.54 9.30 7.76
N ALA A 201 19.62 10.13 8.26
CA ALA A 201 18.97 11.15 7.46
C ALA A 201 19.98 12.18 6.93
N ILE A 202 20.92 12.66 7.76
CA ILE A 202 22.00 13.58 7.36
C ILE A 202 22.86 12.94 6.26
N LYS A 203 23.27 11.68 6.42
CA LYS A 203 24.07 10.96 5.41
C LYS A 203 23.36 10.87 4.06
N ILE A 204 22.07 10.56 4.05
CA ILE A 204 21.29 10.49 2.81
C ILE A 204 21.16 11.86 2.17
N LEU A 205 20.78 12.89 2.94
CA LEU A 205 20.67 14.25 2.43
C LEU A 205 21.99 14.73 1.83
N SER A 206 23.12 14.42 2.47
CA SER A 206 24.46 14.72 1.95
C SER A 206 24.76 13.96 0.66
N ALA A 207 24.54 12.64 0.63
CA ALA A 207 24.85 11.79 -0.51
C ALA A 207 24.08 12.18 -1.78
N TYR A 208 22.88 12.72 -1.64
CA TYR A 208 22.06 13.22 -2.74
C TYR A 208 22.22 14.73 -3.01
N GLY A 209 23.08 15.44 -2.27
CA GLY A 209 23.38 16.85 -2.50
C GLY A 209 22.29 17.83 -2.03
N TYR A 210 21.46 17.43 -1.07
CA TYR A 210 20.38 18.27 -0.53
C TYR A 210 20.79 19.13 0.68
N LEU A 211 22.02 18.98 1.16
CA LEU A 211 22.60 19.81 2.20
C LEU A 211 23.44 20.92 1.57
N ASP A 212 23.01 22.16 1.79
CA ASP A 212 23.84 23.34 1.57
C ASP A 212 24.50 23.78 2.88
N PHE A 213 25.44 24.71 2.78
CA PHE A 213 26.20 25.23 3.93
C PHE A 213 25.27 25.75 5.05
N GLY A 214 24.21 26.48 4.70
CA GLY A 214 23.29 27.06 5.68
C GLY A 214 22.50 25.99 6.44
N LYS A 215 22.08 24.91 5.76
CA LYS A 215 21.43 23.77 6.42
C LYS A 215 22.38 23.03 7.36
N ILE A 216 23.63 22.84 6.95
CA ILE A 216 24.64 22.17 7.77
C ILE A 216 24.88 22.98 9.06
N GLU A 217 25.11 24.29 8.96
CA GLU A 217 25.27 25.16 10.13
C GLU A 217 24.06 25.13 11.06
N ALA A 218 22.85 25.17 10.51
CA ALA A 218 21.62 25.13 11.30
C ALA A 218 21.46 23.79 12.06
N MET A 219 21.80 22.67 11.42
CA MET A 219 21.78 21.34 12.06
C MET A 219 22.83 21.24 13.17
N MET A 220 24.07 21.69 12.90
CA MET A 220 25.14 21.68 13.90
C MET A 220 24.82 22.52 15.13
N ALA A 221 24.13 23.66 14.96
CA ALA A 221 23.76 24.53 16.08
C ALA A 221 22.76 23.85 17.05
N ALA A 222 21.97 22.89 16.57
CA ALA A 222 20.97 22.17 17.36
C ALA A 222 21.45 20.79 17.84
N GLU A 223 22.41 20.18 17.15
CA GLU A 223 22.89 18.82 17.42
C GLU A 223 23.77 18.73 18.67
N GLN A 224 23.60 17.66 19.42
CA GLN A 224 24.35 17.36 20.65
C GLN A 224 25.12 16.04 20.56
N ASP A 225 24.75 15.15 19.64
CA ASP A 225 25.42 13.89 19.43
C ASP A 225 26.81 14.08 18.78
N PRO A 226 27.90 13.57 19.39
CA PRO A 226 29.25 13.72 18.86
C PRO A 226 29.47 13.14 17.46
N ASP A 227 28.85 11.99 17.14
CA ASP A 227 29.06 11.31 15.86
C ASP A 227 28.38 12.10 14.72
N ASN A 228 27.19 12.64 14.99
CA ASN A 228 26.49 13.55 14.06
C ASN A 228 27.30 14.83 13.83
N LEU A 229 27.83 15.43 14.89
CA LEU A 229 28.66 16.64 14.79
C LEU A 229 29.96 16.39 14.02
N GLU A 230 30.64 15.27 14.26
CA GLU A 230 31.85 14.89 13.53
C GLU A 230 31.55 14.75 12.03
N TYR A 231 30.45 14.06 11.68
CA TYR A 231 30.08 13.90 10.28
C TYR A 231 29.72 15.23 9.62
N LEU A 232 28.92 16.10 10.27
CA LEU A 232 28.56 17.42 9.73
C LEU A 232 29.79 18.31 9.53
N ASN A 233 30.75 18.30 10.46
CA ASN A 233 32.03 19.01 10.29
C ASN A 233 32.80 18.50 9.06
N SER A 234 32.84 17.18 8.86
CA SER A 234 33.53 16.58 7.71
C SER A 234 32.93 16.98 6.35
N LEU A 235 31.66 17.44 6.32
CA LEU A 235 31.02 17.94 5.11
C LEU A 235 31.41 19.39 4.79
N LEU A 236 31.80 20.19 5.78
CA LEU A 236 32.25 21.57 5.59
C LEU A 236 33.70 21.66 5.10
N GLU A 237 34.48 20.61 5.34
CA GLU A 237 35.89 20.53 4.92
C GLU A 237 36.07 20.05 3.47
N ARG A 238 34.99 19.67 2.78
CA ARG A 238 34.99 19.17 1.39
C ARG A 238 34.65 20.28 0.38
#